data_AF-A0A1S1N857-F1
#
_entry.id   AF-A0A1S1N857-F1
#
_cell.length_a   1.000
_cell.length_b   1.000
_cell.length_c   1.000
_cell.angle_alpha   90.00
_cell.angle_beta   90.00
_cell.angle_gamma   90.00
#
_symmetry.space_group_name_H-M   'P 1'
#
loop_
_entity.id
_entity.type
_entity.pdbx_description
1 polymer ?
#
loop_
_entity_poly.entity_id
_entity_poly.type
_entity_poly.pdbx_seq_one_letter_code
_entity_poly.pdbx_strand_id
1 'polypeptide(L)'
;MKKVVMLIATVLVLTGCQQSHLDIFPDLSDEQLMVQKLSVEQMHTDIDALLEGALKRRPDIEEYASLVALRAKVEQLKAGIKKPLNRVEFYRVVGKLTPYFQDGHSFLIWPYQELNEVREVGHKTFPFAVSVNGRGKLQMKCGLSRYRGYFC
;
A
#
# COMPACT_ATOMS: atom_id res chain seq x y z
N MET A 1 -36.93 31.17 -16.20
CA MET A 1 -35.70 30.70 -16.88
C MET A 1 -34.43 30.95 -16.07
N LYS A 2 -34.07 32.20 -15.69
CA LYS A 2 -32.85 32.49 -14.89
C LYS A 2 -32.73 31.69 -13.58
N LYS A 3 -33.83 31.53 -12.82
CA LYS A 3 -33.82 30.75 -11.57
C LYS A 3 -33.58 29.25 -11.77
N VAL A 4 -34.00 28.69 -12.90
CA VAL A 4 -33.81 27.26 -13.23
C VAL A 4 -32.36 27.02 -13.66
N VAL A 5 -31.78 27.92 -14.47
CA VAL A 5 -30.36 27.87 -14.84
C VAL A 5 -29.45 27.98 -13.62
N MET A 6 -29.79 28.88 -12.68
CA MET A 6 -29.03 29.05 -11.43
C MET A 6 -29.13 27.81 -10.55
N LEU A 7 -30.30 27.17 -10.46
CA LEU A 7 -30.48 25.92 -9.71
C LEU A 7 -29.67 24.77 -10.31
N ILE A 8 -29.68 24.61 -11.64
CA ILE A 8 -28.92 23.57 -12.34
C ILE A 8 -27.41 23.78 -12.16
N ALA A 9 -26.94 25.02 -12.28
CA ALA A 9 -25.54 25.36 -12.04
C ALA A 9 -25.11 25.03 -10.60
N THR A 10 -25.95 25.35 -9.60
CA THR A 10 -25.67 25.02 -8.20
C THR A 10 -25.61 23.51 -7.95
N VAL A 11 -26.51 22.73 -8.56
CA VAL A 11 -26.49 21.26 -8.44
C VAL A 11 -25.23 20.66 -9.06
N LEU A 12 -24.80 21.15 -10.22
CA LEU A 12 -23.57 20.70 -10.89
C LEU A 12 -22.28 21.04 -10.11
N VAL A 13 -22.26 22.17 -9.41
CA VAL A 13 -21.11 22.56 -8.56
C VAL A 13 -21.07 21.72 -7.28
N LEU A 14 -22.22 21.34 -6.73
CA LEU A 14 -22.30 20.53 -5.51
C LEU A 14 -21.94 19.05 -5.72
N THR A 15 -22.19 18.48 -6.91
CA THR A 15 -21.79 17.09 -7.21
C THR A 15 -20.31 16.95 -7.52
N GLY A 16 -19.64 18.01 -7.97
CA GLY A 16 -18.18 18.03 -8.21
C GLY A 16 -17.32 17.98 -6.94
N CYS A 17 -17.91 18.18 -5.76
CA CYS A 17 -17.23 18.14 -4.46
C CYS A 17 -17.33 16.77 -3.74
N GLN A 18 -17.71 15.69 -4.42
CA GLN A 18 -17.73 14.37 -3.79
C GLN A 18 -16.30 13.89 -3.50
N GLN A 19 -16.07 13.49 -2.25
CA GLN A 19 -14.76 13.23 -1.61
C GLN A 19 -13.94 12.08 -2.21
N SER A 20 -14.48 11.26 -3.13
CA SER A 20 -13.79 10.01 -3.53
C SER A 20 -12.48 10.25 -4.28
N HIS A 21 -12.27 11.41 -4.89
CA HIS A 21 -11.01 11.76 -5.56
C HIS A 21 -9.87 12.10 -4.58
N LEU A 22 -10.18 12.29 -3.30
CA LEU A 22 -9.19 12.50 -2.22
C LEU A 22 -8.93 11.23 -1.42
N ASP A 23 -9.59 10.13 -1.77
CA ASP A 23 -9.37 8.87 -1.10
C ASP A 23 -8.01 8.31 -1.51
N ILE A 24 -7.09 8.24 -0.55
CA ILE A 24 -5.70 7.79 -0.79
C ILE A 24 -5.70 6.28 -1.14
N PHE A 25 -6.78 5.56 -0.79
CA PHE A 25 -6.98 4.14 -1.05
C PHE A 25 -8.37 3.88 -1.64
N PRO A 26 -8.60 4.21 -2.92
CA PRO A 26 -9.89 3.95 -3.55
C PRO A 26 -10.20 2.46 -3.58
N ASP A 27 -11.48 2.12 -3.65
CA ASP A 27 -11.92 0.75 -3.90
C ASP A 27 -11.33 0.21 -5.20
N LEU A 28 -11.19 -1.11 -5.28
CA LEU A 28 -10.76 -1.76 -6.51
C LEU A 28 -11.87 -1.64 -7.54
N SER A 29 -11.50 -1.37 -8.80
CA SER A 29 -12.44 -1.46 -9.92
C SER A 29 -12.94 -2.89 -10.15
N ASP A 30 -12.20 -3.88 -9.66
CA ASP A 30 -12.52 -5.30 -9.73
C ASP A 30 -12.01 -6.02 -8.46
N GLU A 31 -12.92 -6.54 -7.64
CA GLU A 31 -12.60 -7.29 -6.42
C GLU A 31 -11.84 -8.60 -6.71
N GLN A 32 -11.97 -9.16 -7.92
CA GLN A 32 -11.24 -10.39 -8.28
C GLN A 32 -9.73 -10.19 -8.20
N LEU A 33 -9.23 -8.96 -8.31
CA LEU A 33 -7.81 -8.63 -8.17
C LEU A 33 -7.23 -9.09 -6.82
N MET A 34 -8.04 -9.19 -5.76
CA MET A 34 -7.60 -9.61 -4.43
C MET A 34 -7.26 -11.11 -4.37
N VAL A 35 -7.93 -11.93 -5.19
CA VAL A 35 -7.76 -13.38 -5.22
C VAL A 35 -7.01 -13.87 -6.47
N GLN A 36 -6.94 -13.06 -7.51
CA GLN A 36 -6.27 -13.38 -8.76
C GLN A 36 -4.76 -13.58 -8.54
N LYS A 37 -4.22 -14.58 -9.23
CA LYS A 37 -2.76 -14.76 -9.33
C LYS A 37 -2.23 -13.97 -10.51
N LEU A 38 -1.21 -13.17 -10.24
CA LEU A 38 -0.40 -12.47 -11.23
C LEU A 38 0.53 -13.46 -11.91
N SER A 39 0.68 -13.38 -13.23
CA SER A 39 1.66 -14.21 -13.94
C SER A 39 3.09 -13.79 -13.56
N VAL A 40 4.06 -14.69 -13.78
CA VAL A 40 5.49 -14.39 -13.55
C VAL A 40 5.95 -13.21 -14.41
N GLU A 41 5.50 -13.17 -15.67
CA GLU A 41 5.84 -12.11 -16.63
C GLU A 41 5.26 -10.74 -16.22
N GLN A 42 4.00 -10.72 -15.75
CA GLN A 42 3.38 -9.50 -15.22
C GLN A 42 4.17 -8.97 -14.02
N MET A 43 4.50 -9.84 -13.06
CA MET A 43 5.28 -9.43 -11.89
C MET A 43 6.69 -8.93 -12.23
N HIS A 44 7.34 -9.49 -13.25
CA HIS A 44 8.63 -8.98 -13.72
C HIS A 44 8.48 -7.58 -14.33
N THR A 45 7.47 -7.40 -15.18
CA THR A 45 7.12 -6.11 -15.78
C THR A 45 6.82 -5.06 -14.70
N ASP A 46 6.06 -5.43 -13.66
CA ASP A 46 5.72 -4.53 -12.56
C ASP A 46 6.95 -4.12 -11.73
N ILE A 47 7.90 -5.04 -11.52
CA ILE A 47 9.18 -4.73 -10.85
C ILE A 47 9.98 -3.73 -11.69
N ASP A 48 10.06 -3.95 -13.01
CA ASP A 48 10.80 -3.08 -13.91
C ASP A 48 10.15 -1.68 -13.98
N ALA A 49 8.82 -1.62 -14.08
CA ALA A 49 8.06 -0.37 -14.05
C ALA A 49 8.21 0.39 -12.72
N LEU A 50 8.26 -0.32 -11.58
CA LEU A 50 8.51 0.29 -10.29
C LEU A 50 9.90 0.94 -10.23
N LEU A 51 10.94 0.23 -10.70
CA LEU A 51 12.29 0.77 -10.76
C LEU A 51 12.35 1.99 -11.68
N GLU A 52 11.87 1.87 -12.92
CA GLU A 52 11.87 2.96 -13.90
C GLU A 52 11.13 4.20 -13.35
N GLY A 53 9.94 3.99 -12.80
CA GLY A 53 9.14 5.06 -12.22
C GLY A 53 9.81 5.75 -11.05
N ALA A 54 10.56 5.02 -10.22
CA ALA A 54 11.34 5.60 -9.12
C ALA A 54 12.50 6.45 -9.66
N LEU A 55 13.29 5.93 -10.60
CA LEU A 55 14.42 6.64 -11.22
C LEU A 55 13.97 7.92 -11.94
N LYS A 56 12.82 7.87 -12.63
CA LYS A 56 12.25 9.03 -13.33
C LYS A 56 11.83 10.15 -12.38
N ARG A 57 11.32 9.81 -11.19
CA ARG A 57 10.85 10.78 -10.18
C ARG A 57 11.98 11.32 -9.30
N ARG A 58 13.10 10.60 -9.21
CA ARG A 58 14.27 10.95 -8.40
C ARG A 58 15.55 10.88 -9.25
N PRO A 59 15.79 11.84 -10.15
CA PRO A 59 17.02 11.87 -10.95
C PRO A 59 18.29 11.97 -10.09
N ASP A 60 18.16 12.46 -8.86
CA ASP A 60 19.17 12.62 -7.82
C ASP A 60 19.41 11.36 -6.97
N ILE A 61 18.78 10.23 -7.29
CA ILE A 61 18.81 9.02 -6.45
C ILE A 61 20.21 8.47 -6.16
N GLU A 62 21.19 8.73 -7.04
CA GLU A 62 22.58 8.32 -6.85
C GLU A 62 23.29 9.05 -5.69
N GLU A 63 22.73 10.17 -5.21
CA GLU A 63 23.28 10.90 -4.06
C GLU A 63 23.15 10.12 -2.75
N TYR A 64 22.17 9.21 -2.65
CA TYR A 64 21.86 8.47 -1.43
C TYR A 64 21.64 6.97 -1.64
N ALA A 65 21.52 6.47 -2.87
CA ALA A 65 21.34 5.04 -3.15
C ALA A 65 22.33 4.51 -4.19
N SER A 66 22.75 3.25 -4.02
CA SER A 66 23.58 2.58 -5.01
C SER A 66 22.70 1.99 -6.12
N LEU A 67 22.72 2.58 -7.33
CA LEU A 67 22.01 2.03 -8.48
C LEU A 67 22.47 0.62 -8.86
N VAL A 68 23.75 0.32 -8.68
CA VAL A 68 24.29 -1.03 -8.91
C VAL A 68 23.65 -2.03 -7.97
N ALA A 69 23.60 -1.73 -6.67
CA ALA A 69 22.97 -2.61 -5.68
C ALA A 69 21.45 -2.74 -5.89
N LEU A 70 20.77 -1.64 -6.23
CA LEU A 70 19.34 -1.61 -6.51
C LEU A 70 18.99 -2.47 -7.74
N ARG A 71 19.72 -2.32 -8.85
CA ARG A 71 19.53 -3.14 -10.07
C ARG A 71 19.84 -4.61 -9.81
N ALA A 72 20.93 -4.90 -9.08
CA ALA A 72 21.25 -6.27 -8.69
C ALA A 72 20.13 -6.89 -7.83
N LYS A 73 19.53 -6.10 -6.93
CA LYS A 73 18.40 -6.55 -6.12
C LYS A 73 17.16 -6.84 -6.97
N VAL A 74 16.86 -6.00 -7.96
CA VAL A 74 15.78 -6.22 -8.92
C VAL A 74 15.95 -7.57 -9.64
N GLU A 75 17.12 -7.83 -10.21
CA GLU A 75 17.40 -9.10 -10.89
C GLU A 75 17.30 -10.29 -9.93
N GLN A 76 17.80 -10.15 -8.69
CA GLN A 76 17.66 -11.19 -7.67
C GLN A 76 16.18 -11.51 -7.37
N LEU A 77 15.32 -10.49 -7.25
CA LEU A 77 13.91 -10.68 -6.95
C LEU A 77 13.17 -11.34 -8.13
N LYS A 78 13.38 -10.85 -9.37
CA LYS A 78 12.83 -11.47 -10.58
C LYS A 78 13.25 -12.94 -10.69
N ALA A 79 14.54 -13.23 -10.49
CA ALA A 79 15.03 -14.60 -10.50
C ALA A 79 14.36 -15.50 -9.43
N GLY A 80 13.94 -14.94 -8.29
CA GLY A 80 13.24 -15.67 -7.22
C GLY A 80 11.76 -15.95 -7.49
N ILE A 81 11.13 -15.27 -8.45
CA ILE A 81 9.72 -15.44 -8.78
C ILE A 81 9.58 -16.55 -9.83
N LYS A 82 9.24 -17.76 -9.37
CA LYS A 82 9.14 -18.95 -10.23
C LYS A 82 7.72 -19.46 -10.47
N LYS A 83 6.73 -18.85 -9.81
CA LYS A 83 5.33 -19.24 -9.91
C LYS A 83 4.42 -18.02 -9.78
N PRO A 84 3.19 -18.08 -10.31
CA PRO A 84 2.18 -17.05 -10.07
C PRO A 84 1.93 -16.82 -8.57
N LEU A 85 1.82 -15.56 -8.18
CA LEU A 85 1.58 -15.11 -6.81
C LEU A 85 0.35 -14.20 -6.77
N ASN A 86 -0.36 -14.14 -5.64
CA ASN A 86 -1.36 -13.10 -5.43
C ASN A 86 -0.70 -11.76 -5.04
N ARG A 87 -1.50 -10.69 -4.95
CA ARG A 87 -1.02 -9.33 -4.63
C ARG A 87 -0.27 -9.24 -3.30
N VAL A 88 -0.75 -9.92 -2.25
CA VAL A 88 -0.12 -9.91 -0.92
C VAL A 88 1.23 -10.65 -0.92
N GLU A 89 1.30 -11.80 -1.59
CA GLU A 89 2.52 -12.55 -1.78
C GLU A 89 3.55 -11.76 -2.60
N PHE A 90 3.11 -11.15 -3.70
CA PHE A 90 3.95 -10.32 -4.55
C PHE A 90 4.44 -9.07 -3.80
N TYR A 91 3.58 -8.38 -3.05
CA TYR A 91 3.94 -7.25 -2.20
C TYR A 91 5.12 -7.59 -1.26
N ARG A 92 5.09 -8.77 -0.63
CA ARG A 92 6.18 -9.23 0.26
C ARG A 92 7.50 -9.45 -0.48
N VAL A 93 7.45 -9.78 -1.78
CA VAL A 93 8.65 -9.94 -2.61
C VAL A 93 9.18 -8.56 -3.00
N VAL A 94 8.35 -7.74 -3.64
CA VAL A 94 8.78 -6.44 -4.20
C VAL A 94 9.08 -5.40 -3.11
N GLY A 95 8.42 -5.48 -1.94
CA GLY A 95 8.72 -4.64 -0.77
C GLY A 95 10.16 -4.81 -0.25
N LYS A 96 10.87 -5.88 -0.62
CA LYS A 96 12.31 -6.04 -0.32
C LYS A 96 13.20 -5.06 -1.10
N LEU A 97 12.65 -4.31 -2.06
CA LEU A 97 13.35 -3.20 -2.72
C LEU A 97 13.39 -1.94 -1.89
N THR A 98 12.40 -1.69 -1.02
CA THR A 98 12.27 -0.43 -0.26
C THR A 98 13.57 0.01 0.43
N PRO A 99 14.31 -0.86 1.13
CA PRO A 99 15.56 -0.46 1.79
C PRO A 99 16.68 -0.02 0.82
N TYR A 100 16.64 -0.45 -0.44
CA TYR A 100 17.67 -0.15 -1.44
C TYR A 100 17.46 1.23 -2.09
N PHE A 101 16.26 1.81 -1.99
CA PHE A 101 16.02 3.19 -2.43
C PHE A 101 16.63 4.22 -1.46
N GLN A 102 16.93 3.84 -0.22
CA GLN A 102 17.50 4.70 0.83
C GLN A 102 16.80 6.08 0.97
N ASP A 103 15.48 6.11 0.72
CA ASP A 103 14.67 7.33 0.75
C ASP A 103 13.50 7.17 1.74
N GLY A 104 13.49 8.01 2.77
CA GLY A 104 12.41 8.04 3.77
C GLY A 104 11.07 8.55 3.24
N HIS A 105 11.05 9.18 2.06
CA HIS A 105 9.83 9.66 1.40
C HIS A 105 9.28 8.69 0.36
N SER A 106 10.00 7.59 0.08
CA SER A 106 9.60 6.58 -0.90
C SER A 106 9.38 5.23 -0.22
N PHE A 107 8.12 4.83 -0.09
CA PHE A 107 7.75 3.55 0.49
C PHE A 107 6.68 2.84 -0.33
N LEU A 108 6.68 1.51 -0.28
CA LEU A 108 5.67 0.69 -0.93
C LEU A 108 4.48 0.52 0.01
N ILE A 109 3.32 1.01 -0.42
CA ILE A 109 2.08 0.95 0.35
C ILE A 109 1.50 -0.46 0.30
N TRP A 110 1.13 -1.00 1.46
CA TRP A 110 0.47 -2.30 1.58
C TRP A 110 -0.87 -2.31 0.81
N PRO A 111 -1.26 -3.42 0.15
CA PRO A 111 -2.55 -3.53 -0.52
C PRO A 111 -3.71 -3.40 0.49
N TYR A 112 -4.33 -2.21 0.53
CA TYR A 112 -5.18 -1.78 1.65
C TYR A 112 -6.51 -2.53 1.73
N GLN A 113 -7.03 -3.01 0.60
CA GLN A 113 -8.28 -3.78 0.57
C GLN A 113 -8.09 -5.13 1.28
N GLU A 114 -7.00 -5.83 0.99
CA GLU A 114 -6.63 -7.08 1.67
C GLU A 114 -6.33 -6.83 3.16
N LEU A 115 -5.81 -5.65 3.51
CA LEU A 115 -5.66 -5.24 4.91
C LEU A 115 -7.01 -5.02 5.61
N ASN A 116 -7.99 -4.44 4.93
CA ASN A 116 -9.32 -4.21 5.48
C ASN A 116 -10.03 -5.54 5.73
N GLU A 117 -10.01 -6.47 4.77
CA GLU A 117 -10.61 -7.80 4.94
C GLU A 117 -10.05 -8.53 6.17
N VAL A 118 -8.73 -8.55 6.36
CA VAL A 118 -8.14 -9.23 7.52
C VAL A 118 -8.51 -8.54 8.83
N ARG A 119 -8.65 -7.21 8.84
CA ARG A 119 -9.08 -6.45 10.02
C ARG A 119 -10.53 -6.73 10.39
N GLU A 120 -11.42 -6.86 9.41
CA GLU A 120 -12.83 -7.17 9.64
C GLU A 120 -13.04 -8.53 10.30
N VAL A 121 -12.23 -9.52 9.94
CA VAL A 121 -12.24 -10.85 10.59
C VAL A 121 -11.40 -10.90 11.89
N GLY A 122 -10.96 -9.74 12.39
CA GLY A 122 -10.32 -9.60 13.69
C GLY A 122 -8.80 -9.79 13.73
N HIS A 123 -8.12 -9.90 12.57
CA HIS A 123 -6.66 -9.88 12.56
C HIS A 123 -6.11 -8.51 12.97
N LYS A 124 -5.06 -8.54 13.79
CA LYS A 124 -4.33 -7.34 14.20
C LYS A 124 -3.03 -7.25 13.41
N THR A 125 -2.74 -6.08 12.84
CA THR A 125 -1.47 -5.81 12.15
C THR A 125 -0.29 -5.68 13.11
N PHE A 126 -0.57 -5.46 14.40
CA PHE A 126 0.45 -5.29 15.43
C PHE A 126 0.10 -6.16 16.65
N PRO A 127 1.09 -6.78 17.32
CA PRO A 127 0.83 -7.78 18.36
C PRO A 127 0.23 -7.18 19.65
N PHE A 128 0.10 -5.87 19.74
CA PHE A 128 -0.52 -5.20 20.86
C PHE A 128 -1.34 -4.00 20.41
N ALA A 129 -2.43 -3.76 21.13
CA ALA A 129 -3.23 -2.55 20.99
C ALA A 129 -2.76 -1.56 22.06
N VAL A 130 -2.74 -0.27 21.71
CA VAL A 130 -2.42 0.81 22.64
C VAL A 130 -3.60 1.76 22.79
N SER A 131 -3.72 2.41 23.93
CA SER A 131 -4.64 3.52 24.19
C SER A 131 -3.89 4.69 24.81
N VAL A 132 -4.45 5.89 24.70
CA VAL A 132 -3.95 7.08 25.41
C VAL A 132 -4.87 7.32 26.60
N ASN A 133 -4.32 7.45 27.81
CA ASN A 133 -5.14 7.73 29.00
C ASN A 133 -5.51 9.22 29.10
N GLY A 134 -6.35 9.57 30.08
CA GLY A 134 -6.75 10.95 30.34
C GLY A 134 -5.62 11.92 30.75
N ARG A 135 -4.37 11.44 30.86
CA ARG A 135 -3.15 12.23 31.10
C ARG A 135 -2.23 12.28 29.88
N GLY A 136 -2.71 11.86 28.70
CA GLY A 136 -1.92 11.86 27.47
C GLY A 136 -0.83 10.78 27.39
N LYS A 137 -0.80 9.81 28.31
CA LYS A 137 0.22 8.74 28.28
C LYS A 137 -0.29 7.52 27.50
N LEU A 138 0.58 6.97 26.66
CA LEU A 138 0.39 5.68 25.99
C LEU A 138 0.33 4.54 27.02
N GLN A 139 -0.64 3.65 26.85
CA GLN A 139 -0.86 2.46 27.65
C GLN A 139 -1.13 1.27 26.74
N MET A 140 -0.67 0.08 27.14
CA MET A 140 -1.00 -1.14 26.43
C MET A 140 -2.42 -1.59 26.81
N LYS A 141 -3.30 -1.71 25.82
CA LYS A 141 -4.70 -2.12 25.99
C LYS A 141 -4.86 -3.64 25.98
N CYS A 142 -4.16 -4.32 25.06
CA CYS A 142 -4.09 -5.77 24.97
C CYS A 142 -2.74 -6.17 24.35
N GLY A 143 -2.20 -7.33 24.71
CA GLY A 143 -0.97 -7.88 24.14
C GLY A 143 -1.10 -9.35 23.75
N LEU A 144 -0.25 -9.79 22.82
CA LEU A 144 -0.09 -11.19 22.43
C LEU A 144 0.71 -11.93 23.52
N SER A 145 0.08 -12.87 24.23
CA SER A 145 0.79 -13.74 25.18
C SER A 145 1.31 -14.97 24.45
N ARG A 146 2.61 -15.25 24.62
CA ARG A 146 3.33 -16.36 23.98
C ARG A 146 2.75 -17.75 24.29
N TYR A 147 1.85 -17.85 25.28
CA TYR A 147 1.34 -19.12 25.80
C TYR A 147 -0.18 -19.33 25.63
N ARG A 148 -0.97 -18.31 25.26
CA ARG A 148 -2.45 -18.42 25.33
C ARG A 148 -3.25 -17.62 24.30
N GLY A 149 -2.61 -17.04 23.28
CA GLY A 149 -3.29 -16.13 22.35
C GLY A 149 -3.48 -14.74 22.94
N TYR A 150 -4.33 -13.92 22.31
CA TYR A 150 -4.57 -12.54 22.72
C TYR A 150 -5.27 -12.47 24.07
N PHE A 151 -4.70 -11.75 25.03
CA PHE A 151 -5.40 -11.37 26.27
C PHE A 151 -6.03 -10.00 26.06
N CYS A 152 -7.36 -10.01 25.95
CA CYS A 152 -8.29 -8.91 26.19
C CYS A 152 -9.34 -9.47 27.16
#